data_AF-A0A1H0JXZ0-F1
#
_entry.id   AF-A0A1H0JXZ0-F1
#
_cell.length_a   1.000
_cell.length_b   1.000
_cell.length_c   1.000
_cell.angle_alpha   90.00
_cell.angle_beta   90.00
_cell.angle_gamma   90.00
#
_symmetry.space_group_name_H-M   'P 1'
#
loop_
_entity.id
_entity.type
_entity.pdbx_description
1 polymer ?
#
loop_
_entity_poly.entity_id
_entity_poly.type
_entity_poly.pdbx_seq_one_letter_code
_entity_poly.pdbx_strand_id
1 'polypeptide(L)'
;MMLTVGQGPRNILVVAGPHANEAAVGGATALHLAERLADGRDRGIDDGSAWHFLLCIDPDGAALNEPWLQGPYTLRRHYEHFFRPCAAEQPEWLPHDGAVQSAALPETRALVGLLDALRPALQCSLHAIDVGGSFVQLTRDVPGVPERIGKSAAELDIPLESGSSDAFQWPSPGPGVYVMPPASDPAAGDGAHSTWTHAERYDGVTAIVEVPMWACDRSADTTPHPDADHALRTAGAALRRDLPTVARVLARVDPELVGTDGPILRTVRELVSIGPQLSAEWDPALRPPDAAPLPEMTTARVTSIEVYAQRIPLRAAAMLRRVAAVPAVTELVDAWCAAYEAAYRPRWVPVEDQVEQQARSVLAVYEELCA
;
A
#
# COMPACT_ATOMS: atom_id res chain seq x y z
N MET A 1 1.65 18.48 -7.40
CA MET A 1 2.85 19.31 -7.70
C MET A 1 3.92 18.41 -8.29
N MET A 2 4.63 18.85 -9.34
CA MET A 2 5.68 18.07 -9.99
C MET A 2 7.02 18.80 -9.92
N LEU A 3 8.08 18.09 -9.56
CA LEU A 3 9.47 18.54 -9.56
C LEU A 3 10.26 17.73 -10.61
N THR A 4 11.30 18.31 -11.22
CA THR A 4 12.14 17.59 -12.19
C THR A 4 13.62 17.91 -11.94
N VAL A 5 14.44 16.86 -11.98
CA VAL A 5 15.90 16.92 -11.82
C VAL A 5 16.56 16.23 -13.01
N GLY A 6 17.41 16.96 -13.75
CA GLY A 6 18.01 16.49 -14.99
C GLY A 6 17.18 16.80 -16.25
N GLN A 7 17.77 16.59 -17.43
CA GLN A 7 17.18 16.93 -18.73
C GLN A 7 17.48 15.90 -19.84
N GLY A 8 17.90 14.68 -19.46
CA GLY A 8 18.27 13.67 -20.43
C GLY A 8 17.09 12.85 -20.96
N PRO A 9 17.32 11.99 -21.98
CA PRO A 9 16.26 11.30 -22.70
C PRO A 9 15.66 10.11 -21.94
N ARG A 10 16.31 9.62 -20.87
CA ARG A 10 15.81 8.52 -20.03
C ARG A 10 14.96 9.08 -18.90
N ASN A 11 13.65 9.04 -19.05
CA ASN A 11 12.71 9.54 -18.05
C ASN A 11 12.47 8.51 -16.95
N ILE A 12 12.53 8.97 -15.70
CA ILE A 12 12.20 8.21 -14.49
C ILE A 12 11.09 8.97 -13.79
N LEU A 13 9.99 8.30 -13.45
CA LEU A 13 8.85 8.90 -12.77
C LEU A 13 8.71 8.33 -11.37
N VAL A 14 8.72 9.18 -10.35
CA VAL A 14 8.45 8.82 -8.96
C VAL A 14 7.12 9.45 -8.54
N VAL A 15 6.17 8.62 -8.11
CA VAL A 15 4.81 9.01 -7.74
C VAL A 15 4.62 8.79 -6.25
N ALA A 16 4.29 9.85 -5.53
CA ALA A 16 4.02 9.82 -4.10
C ALA A 16 2.53 10.03 -3.79
N GLY A 17 2.10 9.51 -2.63
CA GLY A 17 0.72 9.60 -2.14
C GLY A 17 -0.32 8.92 -3.03
N PRO A 18 -0.07 7.71 -3.59
CA PRO A 18 -1.10 6.94 -4.29
C PRO A 18 -2.29 6.59 -3.39
N HIS A 19 -2.05 6.46 -2.09
CA HIS A 19 -3.10 6.43 -1.07
C HIS A 19 -3.02 7.64 -0.15
N ALA A 20 -4.19 8.20 0.17
CA ALA A 20 -4.36 9.38 1.02
C ALA A 20 -3.59 9.31 2.37
N ASN A 21 -3.56 8.16 3.02
CA ASN A 21 -2.92 7.95 4.33
C ASN A 21 -1.39 7.82 4.25
N GLU A 22 -0.81 7.68 3.05
CA GLU A 22 0.61 7.35 2.83
C GLU A 22 1.39 8.55 2.27
N ALA A 23 0.69 9.64 1.93
CA ALA A 23 1.22 10.80 1.21
C ALA A 23 2.42 11.47 1.90
N ALA A 24 2.50 11.47 3.23
CA ALA A 24 3.56 12.16 3.95
C ALA A 24 4.93 11.52 3.78
N VAL A 25 5.02 10.19 3.89
CA VAL A 25 6.29 9.47 3.75
C VAL A 25 6.72 9.49 2.29
N GLY A 26 5.82 9.17 1.36
CA GLY A 26 6.13 9.21 -0.07
C GLY A 26 6.56 10.60 -0.55
N GLY A 27 5.89 11.66 -0.10
CA GLY A 27 6.24 13.04 -0.44
C GLY A 27 7.61 13.44 0.09
N ALA A 28 7.93 13.07 1.34
CA ALA A 28 9.24 13.30 1.94
C ALA A 28 10.35 12.52 1.20
N THR A 29 10.10 11.26 0.82
CA THR A 29 11.02 10.45 0.01
C THR A 29 11.28 11.07 -1.35
N ALA A 30 10.24 11.55 -2.03
CA ALA A 30 10.38 12.19 -3.33
C ALA A 30 11.26 13.47 -3.26
N LEU A 31 11.10 14.28 -2.20
CA LEU A 31 11.95 15.45 -1.96
C LEU A 31 13.39 15.04 -1.64
N HIS A 32 13.58 14.07 -0.74
CA HIS A 32 14.90 13.54 -0.36
C HIS A 32 15.68 12.99 -1.56
N LEU A 33 15.01 12.24 -2.45
CA LEU A 33 15.60 11.75 -3.70
C LEU A 33 15.97 12.92 -4.63
N ALA A 34 15.08 13.90 -4.80
CA ALA A 34 15.34 15.04 -5.67
C ALA A 34 16.54 15.86 -5.21
N GLU A 35 16.67 16.10 -3.89
CA GLU A 35 17.82 16.77 -3.27
C GLU A 35 19.11 15.97 -3.50
N ARG A 36 19.11 14.67 -3.20
CA ARG A 36 20.28 13.78 -3.42
C ARG A 36 20.75 13.77 -4.87
N LEU A 37 19.82 13.71 -5.83
CA LEU A 37 20.15 13.67 -7.25
C LEU A 37 20.64 15.04 -7.75
N ALA A 38 20.09 16.15 -7.25
CA ALA A 38 20.58 17.48 -7.56
C ALA A 38 22.01 17.68 -7.03
N ASP A 39 22.25 17.33 -5.77
CA ASP A 39 23.58 17.39 -5.14
C ASP A 39 24.61 16.51 -5.86
N GLY A 40 24.20 15.31 -6.30
CA GLY A 40 25.05 14.41 -7.08
C GLY A 40 25.47 15.04 -8.41
N ARG A 41 24.54 15.69 -9.11
CA ARG A 41 24.80 16.38 -10.39
C ARG A 41 25.71 17.58 -10.22
N ASP A 42 25.52 18.37 -9.18
CA ASP A 42 26.42 19.49 -8.85
C ASP A 42 27.86 19.00 -8.58
N ARG A 43 28.02 17.75 -8.13
CA ARG A 43 29.32 17.07 -7.95
C ARG A 43 29.81 16.33 -9.20
N GLY A 44 29.11 16.42 -10.32
CA GLY A 44 29.47 15.80 -11.60
C GLY A 44 29.02 14.34 -11.77
N ILE A 45 28.13 13.83 -10.91
CA ILE A 45 27.50 12.52 -11.06
C ILE A 45 26.20 12.71 -11.87
N ASP A 46 26.33 12.67 -13.20
CA ASP A 46 25.20 12.77 -14.13
C ASP A 46 25.27 11.62 -15.14
N ASP A 47 24.26 10.76 -15.13
CA ASP A 47 24.10 9.62 -16.04
C ASP A 47 23.22 9.92 -17.26
N GLY A 48 22.78 11.17 -17.42
CA GLY A 48 21.90 11.59 -18.50
C GLY A 48 20.44 11.13 -18.33
N SER A 49 19.99 10.84 -17.11
CA SER A 49 18.56 10.65 -16.81
C SER A 49 17.83 11.97 -16.54
N ALA A 50 16.50 11.95 -16.68
CA ALA A 50 15.59 12.98 -16.18
C ALA A 50 14.64 12.35 -15.16
N TRP A 51 14.69 12.83 -13.93
CA TRP A 51 13.86 12.35 -12.83
C TRP A 51 12.70 13.30 -12.59
N HIS A 52 11.47 12.78 -12.63
CA HIS A 52 10.24 13.52 -12.43
C HIS A 52 9.56 13.03 -11.15
N PHE A 53 9.22 13.95 -10.25
CA PHE A 53 8.66 13.64 -8.94
C PHE A 53 7.26 14.24 -8.83
N LEU A 54 6.23 13.40 -8.84
CA LEU A 54 4.87 13.79 -8.48
C LEU A 54 4.70 13.65 -6.96
N LEU A 55 4.76 14.77 -6.25
CA LEU A 55 4.93 14.79 -4.78
C LEU A 55 3.70 14.32 -3.99
N CYS A 56 2.53 14.34 -4.62
CA CYS A 56 1.28 13.81 -4.09
C CYS A 56 0.29 13.73 -5.26
N ILE A 57 -0.20 12.53 -5.56
CA ILE A 57 -1.21 12.33 -6.61
C ILE A 57 -2.64 12.56 -6.09
N ASP A 58 -2.93 12.26 -4.82
CA ASP A 58 -4.22 12.52 -4.16
C ASP A 58 -4.09 13.60 -3.05
N PRO A 59 -3.93 14.89 -3.42
CA PRO A 59 -3.78 15.96 -2.43
C PRO A 59 -5.04 16.19 -1.59
N ASP A 60 -6.23 16.00 -2.17
CA ASP A 60 -7.50 16.21 -1.48
C ASP A 60 -7.74 15.12 -0.41
N GLY A 61 -7.44 13.86 -0.74
CA GLY A 61 -7.46 12.78 0.25
C GLY A 61 -6.36 12.91 1.29
N ALA A 62 -5.15 13.33 0.90
CA ALA A 62 -4.05 13.58 1.84
C ALA A 62 -4.39 14.68 2.87
N ALA A 63 -5.09 15.74 2.46
CA ALA A 63 -5.54 16.81 3.36
C ALA A 63 -6.45 16.29 4.48
N LEU A 64 -7.25 15.24 4.22
CA LEU A 64 -8.09 14.62 5.25
C LEU A 64 -7.30 13.84 6.32
N ASN A 65 -6.01 13.57 6.10
CA ASN A 65 -5.11 12.92 7.06
C ASN A 65 -4.13 13.91 7.73
N GLU A 66 -4.07 15.19 7.31
CA GLU A 66 -3.09 16.17 7.81
C GLU A 66 -2.94 16.25 9.35
N PRO A 67 -4.01 16.14 10.17
CA PRO A 67 -3.87 16.15 11.64
C PRO A 67 -2.98 15.03 12.23
N TRP A 68 -2.79 13.93 11.49
CA TRP A 68 -1.89 12.82 11.86
C TRP A 68 -0.42 13.27 11.89
N LEU A 69 -0.02 14.18 11.01
CA LEU A 69 1.39 14.49 10.74
C LEU A 69 2.13 15.08 11.93
N GLN A 70 1.41 15.71 12.86
CA GLN A 70 1.98 16.41 14.01
C GLN A 70 2.40 15.47 15.15
N GLY A 71 2.04 14.18 15.11
CA GLY A 71 2.35 13.21 16.18
C GLY A 71 1.69 13.53 17.53
N PRO A 72 1.67 12.59 18.50
CA PRO A 72 2.56 11.44 18.59
C PRO A 72 2.17 10.29 17.64
N TYR A 73 3.17 9.57 17.14
CA TYR A 73 2.99 8.47 16.19
C TYR A 73 2.59 7.16 16.90
N THR A 74 1.37 7.13 17.44
CA THR A 74 0.78 5.93 18.04
C THR A 74 -0.27 5.32 17.10
N LEU A 75 -0.48 4.00 17.18
CA LEU A 75 -1.52 3.34 16.38
C LEU A 75 -2.90 3.93 16.65
N ARG A 76 -3.19 4.23 17.92
CA ARG A 76 -4.48 4.83 18.29
C ARG A 76 -4.69 6.21 17.66
N ARG A 77 -3.67 7.06 17.59
CA ARG A 77 -3.79 8.38 16.95
C ARG A 77 -3.81 8.26 15.43
N HIS A 78 -3.18 7.24 14.85
CA HIS A 78 -3.28 6.99 13.41
C HIS A 78 -4.73 6.69 13.02
N TYR A 79 -5.36 5.73 13.70
CA TYR A 79 -6.76 5.40 13.48
C TYR A 79 -7.74 6.46 14.00
N GLU A 80 -7.30 7.45 14.77
CA GLU A 80 -8.12 8.64 15.09
C GLU A 80 -8.36 9.52 13.86
N HIS A 81 -7.32 9.69 13.05
CA HIS A 81 -7.29 10.61 11.92
C HIS A 81 -7.33 9.89 10.57
N PHE A 82 -7.41 8.57 10.58
CA PHE A 82 -7.33 7.74 9.38
C PHE A 82 -8.40 8.12 8.36
N PHE A 83 -7.95 8.23 7.11
CA PHE A 83 -8.78 8.23 5.93
C PHE A 83 -8.01 7.58 4.78
N ARG A 84 -8.65 6.62 4.13
CA ARG A 84 -8.24 6.10 2.82
C ARG A 84 -9.53 5.95 2.02
N PRO A 85 -9.63 6.50 0.80
CA PRO A 85 -10.86 6.41 0.03
C PRO A 85 -11.16 4.98 -0.41
N CYS A 86 -12.40 4.74 -0.85
CA CYS A 86 -12.79 3.48 -1.48
C CYS A 86 -11.96 3.21 -2.74
N ALA A 87 -11.94 1.96 -3.22
CA ALA A 87 -11.07 1.57 -4.34
C ALA A 87 -11.31 2.44 -5.58
N ALA A 88 -12.56 2.74 -5.94
CA ALA A 88 -12.90 3.56 -7.10
C ALA A 88 -12.45 5.04 -6.99
N GLU A 89 -12.03 5.47 -5.80
CA GLU A 89 -11.59 6.83 -5.47
C GLU A 89 -10.09 6.92 -5.15
N GLN A 90 -9.32 5.86 -5.41
CA GLN A 90 -7.85 5.94 -5.33
C GLN A 90 -7.28 6.09 -6.74
N PRO A 91 -6.33 7.01 -6.96
CA PRO A 91 -5.93 7.46 -8.29
C PRO A 91 -5.18 6.42 -9.14
N GLU A 92 -4.62 5.38 -8.54
CA GLU A 92 -3.87 4.36 -9.26
C GLU A 92 -4.73 3.19 -9.77
N TRP A 93 -5.98 3.06 -9.32
CA TRP A 93 -6.90 2.05 -9.83
C TRP A 93 -7.64 2.55 -11.08
N LEU A 94 -7.58 1.76 -12.15
CA LEU A 94 -8.22 2.08 -13.41
C LEU A 94 -9.66 1.50 -13.44
N PRO A 95 -10.60 2.20 -14.11
CA PRO A 95 -11.93 1.63 -14.36
C PRO A 95 -11.84 0.30 -15.13
N HIS A 96 -12.57 -0.71 -14.67
CA HIS A 96 -12.61 -2.05 -15.27
C HIS A 96 -13.18 -2.06 -16.70
N ASP A 97 -13.94 -1.04 -17.08
CA ASP A 97 -14.55 -0.89 -18.41
C ASP A 97 -13.61 -0.27 -19.46
N GLY A 98 -12.36 0.02 -19.09
CA GLY A 98 -11.36 0.60 -19.98
C GLY A 98 -11.62 2.07 -20.34
N ALA A 99 -12.66 2.70 -19.78
CA ALA A 99 -13.05 4.08 -20.09
C ALA A 99 -12.26 5.11 -19.24
N VAL A 100 -10.93 5.11 -19.38
CA VAL A 100 -10.04 6.00 -18.62
C VAL A 100 -10.39 7.49 -18.82
N GLN A 101 -10.95 7.87 -19.97
CA GLN A 101 -11.20 9.28 -20.28
C GLN A 101 -12.47 9.86 -19.62
N SER A 102 -13.53 9.09 -19.43
CA SER A 102 -14.81 9.59 -18.89
C SER A 102 -15.15 9.09 -17.50
N ALA A 103 -14.63 7.93 -17.09
CA ALA A 103 -14.96 7.30 -15.82
C ALA A 103 -13.86 7.43 -14.75
N ALA A 104 -12.61 7.72 -15.14
CA ALA A 104 -11.51 7.84 -14.18
C ALA A 104 -11.50 9.18 -13.45
N LEU A 105 -10.85 9.22 -12.28
CA LEU A 105 -10.66 10.44 -11.49
C LEU A 105 -9.79 11.46 -12.24
N PRO A 106 -9.93 12.77 -11.98
CA PRO A 106 -9.01 13.79 -12.49
C PRO A 106 -7.53 13.46 -12.23
N GLU A 107 -7.23 12.95 -11.04
CA GLU A 107 -5.89 12.54 -10.57
C GLU A 107 -5.37 11.35 -11.40
N THR A 108 -6.22 10.33 -11.62
CA THR A 108 -5.89 9.18 -12.49
C THR A 108 -5.59 9.63 -13.91
N ARG A 109 -6.42 10.51 -14.49
CA ARG A 109 -6.19 11.04 -15.84
C ARG A 109 -4.89 11.85 -15.92
N ALA A 110 -4.56 12.61 -14.88
CA ALA A 110 -3.31 13.36 -14.81
C ALA A 110 -2.09 12.42 -14.79
N LEU A 111 -2.13 11.34 -13.99
CA LEU A 111 -1.06 10.35 -13.94
C LEU A 111 -0.91 9.60 -15.26
N VAL A 112 -2.01 9.10 -15.84
CA VAL A 112 -1.97 8.42 -17.14
C VAL A 112 -1.43 9.36 -18.23
N GLY A 113 -1.87 10.62 -18.26
CA GLY A 113 -1.36 11.62 -19.20
C GLY A 113 0.13 11.91 -19.00
N LEU A 114 0.62 11.87 -17.76
CA LEU A 114 2.05 12.02 -17.46
C LEU A 114 2.85 10.81 -17.94
N LEU A 115 2.34 9.59 -17.73
CA LEU A 115 2.95 8.37 -18.23
C LEU A 115 3.03 8.35 -19.76
N ASP A 116 1.96 8.78 -20.45
CA ASP A 116 1.92 8.89 -21.91
C ASP A 116 2.94 9.92 -22.45
N ALA A 117 3.12 11.03 -21.74
CA ALA A 117 4.03 12.11 -22.13
C ALA A 117 5.49 11.77 -21.87
N LEU A 118 5.80 11.19 -20.70
CA LEU A 118 7.16 10.87 -20.28
C LEU A 118 7.68 9.55 -20.84
N ARG A 119 6.79 8.56 -21.04
CA ARG A 119 7.15 7.19 -21.43
C ARG A 119 8.33 6.66 -20.60
N PRO A 120 8.17 6.62 -19.26
CA PRO A 120 9.30 6.42 -18.37
C PRO A 120 9.90 5.02 -18.53
N ALA A 121 11.23 4.94 -18.47
CA ALA A 121 11.93 3.65 -18.39
C ALA A 121 11.66 2.96 -17.03
N LEU A 122 11.41 3.75 -16.00
CA LEU A 122 11.04 3.30 -14.66
C LEU A 122 9.98 4.23 -14.06
N GLN A 123 8.85 3.66 -13.63
CA GLN A 123 7.91 4.27 -12.69
C GLN A 123 8.18 3.69 -11.29
N CYS A 124 8.28 4.54 -10.28
CA CYS A 124 8.28 4.15 -8.87
C CYS A 124 7.03 4.70 -8.21
N SER A 125 6.09 3.85 -7.80
CA SER A 125 4.98 4.26 -6.94
C SER A 125 5.36 4.07 -5.49
N LEU A 126 5.32 5.14 -4.69
CA LEU A 126 5.76 5.18 -3.32
C LEU A 126 4.59 4.93 -2.37
N HIS A 127 4.54 3.74 -1.79
CA HIS A 127 3.49 3.29 -0.88
C HIS A 127 4.02 3.08 0.54
N ALA A 128 3.09 2.93 1.48
CA ALA A 128 3.43 2.48 2.82
C ALA A 128 2.35 1.56 3.38
N ILE A 129 2.77 0.65 4.26
CA ILE A 129 1.85 -0.19 5.02
C ILE A 129 1.80 0.25 6.47
N ASP A 130 0.64 0.13 7.12
CA ASP A 130 0.51 0.45 8.54
C ASP A 130 1.47 -0.46 9.37
N VAL A 131 1.17 -1.75 9.45
CA VAL A 131 1.96 -2.72 10.23
C VAL A 131 2.50 -3.80 9.29
N GLY A 132 3.79 -4.10 9.34
CA GLY A 132 4.40 -5.20 8.58
C GLY A 132 5.89 -5.04 8.33
N GLY A 133 6.37 -5.47 7.16
CA GLY A 133 7.75 -5.28 6.69
C GLY A 133 7.86 -4.45 5.40
N SER A 134 9.10 -4.14 4.99
CA SER A 134 9.37 -3.49 3.70
C SER A 134 9.39 -4.52 2.57
N PHE A 135 8.84 -4.15 1.41
CA PHE A 135 8.91 -4.97 0.22
C PHE A 135 8.79 -4.13 -1.05
N VAL A 136 9.09 -4.74 -2.19
CA VAL A 136 8.90 -4.15 -3.51
C VAL A 136 8.13 -5.12 -4.39
N GLN A 137 7.12 -4.61 -5.08
CA GLN A 137 6.45 -5.32 -6.16
C GLN A 137 6.93 -4.75 -7.50
N LEU A 138 7.30 -5.62 -8.43
CA LEU A 138 7.82 -5.24 -9.74
C LEU A 138 6.91 -5.77 -10.85
N THR A 139 6.71 -5.00 -11.91
CA THR A 139 6.00 -5.51 -13.10
C THR A 139 6.88 -6.39 -13.99
N ARG A 140 8.19 -6.37 -13.76
CA ARG A 140 9.17 -7.23 -14.43
C ARG A 140 10.28 -7.60 -13.45
N ASP A 141 10.80 -8.82 -13.55
CA ASP A 141 11.93 -9.25 -12.72
C ASP A 141 13.18 -8.38 -12.95
N VAL A 142 13.81 -7.98 -11.85
CA VAL A 142 15.06 -7.21 -11.80
C VAL A 142 15.99 -7.92 -10.80
N PRO A 143 16.83 -8.87 -11.25
CA PRO A 143 17.44 -9.88 -10.37
C PRO A 143 18.30 -9.38 -9.21
N GLY A 144 18.96 -8.21 -9.32
CA GLY A 144 19.81 -7.67 -8.24
C GLY A 144 19.04 -6.98 -7.11
N VAL A 145 17.76 -6.68 -7.31
CA VAL A 145 16.93 -5.91 -6.37
C VAL A 145 16.76 -6.58 -5.00
N PRO A 146 16.49 -7.90 -4.88
CA PRO A 146 16.30 -8.55 -3.58
C PRO A 146 17.48 -8.39 -2.62
N GLU A 147 18.72 -8.54 -3.09
CA GLU A 147 19.90 -8.39 -2.25
C GLU A 147 20.03 -6.95 -1.72
N ARG A 148 19.82 -5.96 -2.59
CA ARG A 148 20.02 -4.55 -2.25
C ARG A 148 18.97 -4.03 -1.27
N ILE A 149 17.71 -4.41 -1.46
CA ILE A 149 16.63 -4.07 -0.52
C ILE A 149 16.86 -4.79 0.80
N GLY A 150 17.21 -6.08 0.78
CA GLY A 150 17.47 -6.85 2.00
C GLY A 150 18.61 -6.27 2.83
N LYS A 151 19.70 -5.84 2.17
CA LYS A 151 20.81 -5.14 2.82
C LYS A 151 20.34 -3.82 3.45
N SER A 152 19.62 -2.99 2.69
CA SER A 152 19.12 -1.70 3.18
C SER A 152 18.20 -1.86 4.40
N ALA A 153 17.26 -2.79 4.32
CA ALA A 153 16.31 -3.07 5.39
C ALA A 153 17.01 -3.54 6.67
N ALA A 154 18.02 -4.42 6.54
CA ALA A 154 18.83 -4.89 7.66
C ALA A 154 19.65 -3.76 8.31
N GLU A 155 20.22 -2.84 7.53
CA GLU A 155 20.97 -1.68 8.05
C GLU A 155 20.09 -0.71 8.84
N LEU A 156 18.80 -0.63 8.51
CA LEU A 156 17.81 0.25 9.14
C LEU A 156 16.96 -0.46 10.20
N ASP A 157 17.23 -1.74 10.51
CA ASP A 157 16.45 -2.55 11.44
C ASP A 157 14.94 -2.60 11.09
N ILE A 158 14.65 -2.74 9.79
CA ILE A 158 13.31 -2.91 9.22
C ILE A 158 13.16 -4.35 8.72
N PRO A 159 12.16 -5.12 9.18
CA PRO A 159 11.92 -6.47 8.66
C PRO A 159 11.46 -6.41 7.20
N LEU A 160 11.81 -7.42 6.41
CA LEU A 160 11.24 -7.60 5.07
C LEU A 160 9.86 -8.25 5.16
N GLU A 161 8.91 -7.83 4.33
CA GLU A 161 7.62 -8.51 4.19
C GLU A 161 7.80 -9.73 3.28
N SER A 162 7.91 -10.91 3.89
CA SER A 162 8.22 -12.17 3.19
C SER A 162 6.98 -13.02 2.86
N GLY A 163 5.78 -12.46 3.05
CA GLY A 163 4.52 -13.11 2.70
C GLY A 163 3.37 -12.15 2.44
N SER A 164 3.62 -11.03 1.74
CA SER A 164 2.64 -9.95 1.56
C SER A 164 1.28 -10.44 1.03
N SER A 165 0.19 -10.03 1.69
CA SER A 165 -1.18 -10.22 1.21
C SER A 165 -1.45 -9.48 -0.10
N ASP A 166 -0.75 -8.37 -0.35
CA ASP A 166 -0.95 -7.54 -1.55
C ASP A 166 -0.33 -8.18 -2.80
N ALA A 167 0.53 -9.19 -2.60
CA ALA A 167 1.19 -9.99 -3.64
C ALA A 167 0.97 -11.50 -3.39
N PHE A 168 -0.20 -11.87 -2.86
CA PHE A 168 -0.43 -13.18 -2.24
C PHE A 168 -0.09 -14.39 -3.12
N GLN A 169 -0.38 -14.29 -4.43
CA GLN A 169 -0.11 -15.34 -5.42
C GLN A 169 1.07 -15.02 -6.34
N TRP A 170 1.79 -13.91 -6.10
CA TRP A 170 2.85 -13.47 -7.00
C TRP A 170 4.13 -14.27 -6.75
N PRO A 171 4.89 -14.63 -7.80
CA PRO A 171 6.22 -15.19 -7.64
C PRO A 171 7.13 -14.22 -6.90
N SER A 172 8.00 -14.77 -6.06
CA SER A 172 8.98 -14.01 -5.27
C SER A 172 10.40 -14.47 -5.64
N PRO A 173 11.19 -13.64 -6.36
CA PRO A 173 12.58 -13.98 -6.71
C PRO A 173 13.53 -13.90 -5.51
N GLY A 174 13.11 -13.27 -4.42
CA GLY A 174 13.85 -13.22 -3.16
C GLY A 174 13.06 -12.51 -2.06
N PRO A 175 13.53 -12.56 -0.80
CA PRO A 175 12.84 -11.96 0.33
C PRO A 175 12.46 -10.49 0.09
N GLY A 176 11.21 -10.13 0.38
CA GLY A 176 10.72 -8.76 0.22
C GLY A 176 10.59 -8.30 -1.24
N VAL A 177 10.66 -9.19 -2.23
CA VAL A 177 10.44 -8.84 -3.65
C VAL A 177 9.41 -9.77 -4.26
N TYR A 178 8.47 -9.19 -5.01
CA TYR A 178 7.42 -9.90 -5.73
C TYR A 178 7.36 -9.40 -7.17
N VAL A 179 7.11 -10.31 -8.11
CA VAL A 179 6.98 -9.95 -9.53
C VAL A 179 5.55 -10.22 -9.97
N MET A 180 4.90 -9.20 -10.51
CA MET A 180 3.55 -9.31 -11.03
C MET A 180 3.54 -10.30 -12.20
N PRO A 181 2.65 -11.31 -12.19
CA PRO A 181 2.36 -12.10 -13.37
C PRO A 181 1.85 -11.23 -14.53
N PRO A 182 1.89 -11.69 -15.79
CA PRO A 182 1.29 -10.97 -16.90
C PRO A 182 -0.16 -10.56 -16.61
N ALA A 183 -0.60 -9.38 -17.04
CA ALA A 183 -1.95 -8.88 -16.74
C ALA A 183 -3.11 -9.79 -17.20
N SER A 184 -2.85 -10.75 -18.10
CA SER A 184 -3.80 -11.78 -18.52
C SER A 184 -3.93 -12.95 -17.52
N ASP A 185 -3.00 -13.09 -16.60
CA ASP A 185 -2.99 -14.11 -15.56
C ASP A 185 -3.89 -13.68 -14.39
N PRO A 186 -4.87 -14.50 -13.97
CA PRO A 186 -5.71 -14.20 -12.81
C PRO A 186 -4.93 -13.88 -11.53
N ALA A 187 -3.72 -14.39 -11.36
CA ALA A 187 -2.87 -14.12 -10.20
C ALA A 187 -2.38 -12.65 -10.14
N ALA A 188 -2.41 -11.91 -11.25
CA ALA A 188 -2.10 -10.48 -11.25
C ALA A 188 -3.13 -9.66 -10.44
N GLY A 189 -4.37 -10.15 -10.33
CA GLY A 189 -5.44 -9.54 -9.54
C GLY A 189 -5.69 -8.07 -9.93
N ASP A 190 -6.00 -7.25 -8.94
CA ASP A 190 -6.28 -5.82 -9.14
C ASP A 190 -5.09 -5.03 -9.74
N GLY A 191 -3.86 -5.54 -9.56
CA GLY A 191 -2.66 -4.97 -10.17
C GLY A 191 -2.75 -4.88 -11.70
N ALA A 192 -3.46 -5.83 -12.34
CA ALA A 192 -3.71 -5.81 -13.79
C ALA A 192 -4.59 -4.63 -14.24
N HIS A 193 -5.40 -4.09 -13.33
CA HIS A 193 -6.30 -2.96 -13.55
C HIS A 193 -5.80 -1.69 -12.85
N SER A 194 -4.48 -1.52 -12.78
CA SER A 194 -3.84 -0.35 -12.19
C SER A 194 -3.02 0.43 -13.22
N THR A 195 -2.65 1.65 -12.85
CA THR A 195 -1.66 2.44 -13.60
C THR A 195 -0.28 1.79 -13.63
N TRP A 196 0.00 0.79 -12.79
CA TRP A 196 1.32 0.15 -12.70
C TRP A 196 1.72 -0.57 -14.00
N THR A 197 0.77 -1.16 -14.71
CA THR A 197 1.01 -1.83 -16.00
C THR A 197 1.21 -0.84 -17.16
N HIS A 198 0.91 0.44 -16.96
CA HIS A 198 0.82 1.38 -18.08
C HIS A 198 2.19 1.70 -18.69
N ALA A 199 3.25 1.72 -17.86
CA ALA A 199 4.63 1.91 -18.33
C ALA A 199 5.10 0.80 -19.28
N GLU A 200 4.56 -0.42 -19.17
CA GLU A 200 4.91 -1.56 -20.04
C GLU A 200 4.61 -1.28 -21.52
N ARG A 201 3.63 -0.41 -21.81
CA ARG A 201 3.30 0.04 -23.19
C ARG A 201 4.47 0.75 -23.88
N TYR A 202 5.44 1.19 -23.08
CA TYR A 202 6.63 1.91 -23.51
C TYR A 202 7.93 1.19 -23.16
N ASP A 203 7.86 -0.14 -22.96
CA ASP A 203 8.97 -0.99 -22.50
C ASP A 203 9.53 -0.57 -21.12
N GLY A 204 8.76 0.20 -20.35
CA GLY A 204 9.09 0.63 -18.99
C GLY A 204 8.77 -0.42 -17.93
N VAL A 205 9.38 -0.27 -16.75
CA VAL A 205 9.12 -1.09 -15.56
C VAL A 205 8.45 -0.24 -14.50
N THR A 206 7.53 -0.82 -13.72
CA THR A 206 7.00 -0.19 -12.51
C THR A 206 7.48 -0.94 -11.28
N ALA A 207 7.96 -0.18 -10.29
CA ALA A 207 8.24 -0.64 -8.94
C ALA A 207 7.29 0.02 -7.94
N ILE A 208 6.53 -0.80 -7.22
CA ILE A 208 5.70 -0.39 -6.10
C ILE A 208 6.57 -0.59 -4.85
N VAL A 209 6.93 0.49 -4.18
CA VAL A 209 7.90 0.48 -3.09
C VAL A 209 7.20 0.72 -1.76
N GLU A 210 7.16 -0.32 -0.93
CA GLU A 210 6.44 -0.38 0.33
C GLU A 210 7.38 -0.31 1.52
N VAL A 211 7.05 0.57 2.47
CA VAL A 211 7.77 0.73 3.73
C VAL A 211 6.78 0.74 4.90
N PRO A 212 7.06 0.04 6.02
CA PRO A 212 6.13 -0.01 7.13
C PRO A 212 6.21 1.25 7.98
N MET A 213 5.05 1.76 8.41
CA MET A 213 4.95 2.76 9.47
C MET A 213 5.35 2.14 10.82
N TRP A 214 4.86 0.92 11.08
CA TRP A 214 5.25 0.10 12.21
C TRP A 214 5.81 -1.25 11.75
N ALA A 215 7.05 -1.53 12.13
CA ALA A 215 7.71 -2.81 11.90
C ALA A 215 7.05 -3.94 12.72
N CYS A 216 6.85 -5.09 12.08
CA CYS A 216 6.44 -6.33 12.70
C CYS A 216 7.46 -7.44 12.36
N ASP A 217 8.22 -7.91 13.34
CA ASP A 217 9.29 -8.90 13.10
C ASP A 217 8.77 -10.22 12.52
N ARG A 218 7.51 -10.58 12.82
CA ARG A 218 6.85 -11.77 12.26
C ARG A 218 6.72 -11.70 10.74
N SER A 219 6.71 -10.52 10.12
CA SER A 219 6.65 -10.36 8.65
C SER A 219 7.88 -10.91 7.92
N ALA A 220 9.01 -11.08 8.62
CA ALA A 220 10.23 -11.66 8.06
C ALA A 220 10.41 -13.15 8.38
N ASP A 221 9.52 -13.75 9.21
CA ASP A 221 9.64 -15.14 9.63
C ASP A 221 9.13 -16.10 8.54
N THR A 222 10.07 -16.68 7.80
CA THR A 222 9.80 -17.63 6.71
C THR A 222 9.65 -19.08 7.18
N THR A 223 9.65 -19.35 8.49
CA THR A 223 9.40 -20.70 8.98
C THR A 223 7.97 -21.16 8.64
N PRO A 224 7.75 -22.46 8.32
CA PRO A 224 6.41 -22.99 8.10
C PRO A 224 5.52 -22.76 9.32
N HIS A 225 4.31 -22.23 9.11
CA HIS A 225 3.39 -21.96 10.20
C HIS A 225 2.84 -23.28 10.76
N PRO A 226 2.85 -23.48 12.10
CA PRO A 226 2.53 -24.78 12.70
C PRO A 226 1.06 -25.22 12.51
N ASP A 227 0.13 -24.27 12.37
CA ASP A 227 -1.30 -24.53 12.12
C ASP A 227 -1.92 -23.41 11.27
N ALA A 228 -1.46 -23.31 10.01
CA ALA A 228 -1.88 -22.22 9.11
C ALA A 228 -3.38 -22.20 8.87
N ASP A 229 -3.94 -23.38 8.61
CA ASP A 229 -5.35 -23.59 8.34
C ASP A 229 -6.27 -23.03 9.43
N HIS A 230 -5.92 -23.26 10.70
CA HIS A 230 -6.65 -22.70 11.83
C HIS A 230 -6.51 -21.18 11.91
N ALA A 231 -5.31 -20.65 11.71
CA ALA A 231 -5.06 -19.20 11.73
C ALA A 231 -5.84 -18.48 10.63
N LEU A 232 -5.84 -19.00 9.40
CA LEU A 232 -6.59 -18.46 8.25
C LEU A 232 -8.10 -18.45 8.51
N ARG A 233 -8.66 -19.56 9.03
CA ARG A 233 -10.07 -19.63 9.45
C ARG A 233 -10.40 -18.62 10.54
N THR A 234 -9.49 -18.43 11.49
CA THR A 234 -9.66 -17.47 12.59
C THR A 234 -9.66 -16.03 12.09
N ALA A 235 -8.73 -15.66 11.20
CA ALA A 235 -8.67 -14.36 10.55
C ALA A 235 -9.94 -14.09 9.72
N GLY A 236 -10.39 -15.06 8.91
CA GLY A 236 -11.64 -14.96 8.15
C GLY A 236 -12.86 -14.81 9.06
N ALA A 237 -12.94 -15.60 10.14
CA ALA A 237 -14.03 -15.50 11.11
C ALA A 237 -14.04 -14.14 11.83
N ALA A 238 -12.88 -13.54 12.10
CA ALA A 238 -12.78 -12.21 12.67
C ALA A 238 -13.40 -11.14 11.75
N LEU A 239 -13.06 -11.12 10.45
CA LEU A 239 -13.69 -10.22 9.48
C LEU A 239 -15.21 -10.36 9.45
N ARG A 240 -15.70 -11.60 9.37
CA ARG A 240 -17.13 -11.91 9.33
C ARG A 240 -17.87 -11.57 10.63
N ARG A 241 -17.16 -11.36 11.73
CA ARG A 241 -17.72 -10.90 13.02
C ARG A 241 -17.66 -9.38 13.14
N ASP A 242 -16.54 -8.78 12.77
CA ASP A 242 -16.22 -7.40 13.12
C ASP A 242 -16.82 -6.39 12.12
N LEU A 243 -16.82 -6.69 10.82
CA LEU A 243 -17.46 -5.82 9.83
C LEU A 243 -18.98 -5.68 10.03
N PRO A 244 -19.75 -6.76 10.31
CA PRO A 244 -21.16 -6.62 10.69
C PRO A 244 -21.38 -5.85 11.99
N THR A 245 -20.38 -5.79 12.88
CA THR A 245 -20.44 -4.96 14.08
C THR A 245 -20.36 -3.47 13.70
N VAL A 246 -19.44 -3.08 12.81
CA VAL A 246 -19.39 -1.72 12.26
C VAL A 246 -20.67 -1.39 11.49
N ALA A 247 -21.16 -2.31 10.64
CA ALA A 247 -22.39 -2.13 9.86
C ALA A 247 -23.62 -1.86 10.74
N ARG A 248 -23.75 -2.58 11.87
CA ARG A 248 -24.83 -2.35 12.85
C ARG A 248 -24.74 -1.00 13.54
N VAL A 249 -23.55 -0.44 13.69
CA VAL A 249 -23.40 0.92 14.23
C VAL A 249 -23.71 1.96 13.16
N LEU A 250 -23.18 1.77 11.93
CA LEU A 250 -23.51 2.59 10.77
C LEU A 250 -25.02 2.71 10.59
N ALA A 251 -25.76 1.60 10.59
CA ALA A 251 -27.21 1.59 10.43
C ALA A 251 -27.97 2.37 11.52
N ARG A 252 -27.40 2.53 12.73
CA ARG A 252 -28.01 3.32 13.81
C ARG A 252 -27.80 4.82 13.62
N VAL A 253 -26.68 5.21 13.02
CA VAL A 253 -26.34 6.63 12.79
C VAL A 253 -26.76 7.13 11.41
N ASP A 254 -27.02 6.23 10.46
CA ASP A 254 -27.42 6.58 9.08
C ASP A 254 -28.60 7.57 9.00
N PRO A 255 -29.65 7.52 9.88
CA PRO A 255 -30.69 8.54 9.90
C PRO A 255 -30.21 9.97 10.21
N GLU A 256 -29.13 10.11 10.98
CA GLU A 256 -28.50 11.40 11.31
C GLU A 256 -27.52 11.85 10.20
N LEU A 257 -27.11 10.92 9.34
CA LEU A 257 -26.20 11.15 8.21
C LEU A 257 -26.94 11.38 6.88
N VAL A 258 -28.27 11.47 6.90
CA VAL A 258 -29.11 11.70 5.71
C VAL A 258 -28.66 12.98 5.00
N GLY A 259 -28.37 12.86 3.70
CA GLY A 259 -27.90 13.98 2.86
C GLY A 259 -26.39 14.21 2.92
N THR A 260 -25.65 13.48 3.75
CA THR A 260 -24.19 13.44 3.72
C THR A 260 -23.75 12.26 2.84
N ASP A 261 -23.19 12.54 1.67
CA ASP A 261 -22.55 11.52 0.80
C ASP A 261 -21.07 11.85 0.62
N GLY A 262 -20.38 12.01 1.76
CA GLY A 262 -18.96 12.32 1.79
C GLY A 262 -18.09 11.10 1.48
N PRO A 263 -16.82 11.29 1.07
CA PRO A 263 -15.89 10.21 0.73
C PRO A 263 -15.66 9.24 1.90
N ILE A 264 -15.68 9.73 3.15
CA ILE A 264 -15.57 8.89 4.35
C ILE A 264 -16.73 7.88 4.42
N LEU A 265 -17.97 8.32 4.24
CA LEU A 265 -19.14 7.46 4.38
C LEU A 265 -19.24 6.43 3.25
N ARG A 266 -18.91 6.84 2.02
CA ARG A 266 -18.84 5.92 0.86
C ARG A 266 -17.82 4.81 1.10
N THR A 267 -16.66 5.14 1.64
CA THR A 267 -15.64 4.15 2.01
C THR A 267 -16.10 3.23 3.13
N VAL A 268 -16.70 3.76 4.20
CA VAL A 268 -17.22 2.91 5.29
C VAL A 268 -18.26 1.92 4.75
N ARG A 269 -19.15 2.36 3.85
CA ARG A 269 -20.17 1.51 3.20
C ARG A 269 -19.55 0.41 2.32
N GLU A 270 -18.46 0.71 1.59
CA GLU A 270 -17.71 -0.30 0.84
C GLU A 270 -17.06 -1.32 1.78
N LEU A 271 -16.30 -0.88 2.78
CA LEU A 271 -15.58 -1.80 3.67
C LEU A 271 -16.52 -2.77 4.40
N VAL A 272 -17.70 -2.31 4.83
CA VAL A 272 -18.67 -3.20 5.50
C VAL A 272 -19.38 -4.17 4.54
N SER A 273 -19.34 -3.95 3.23
CA SER A 273 -19.97 -4.84 2.23
C SER A 273 -19.04 -5.96 1.75
N ILE A 274 -17.72 -5.77 1.79
CA ILE A 274 -16.73 -6.69 1.20
C ILE A 274 -16.27 -7.85 2.11
N GLY A 275 -16.63 -7.84 3.41
CA GLY A 275 -16.11 -8.80 4.40
C GLY A 275 -16.20 -10.29 4.02
N PRO A 276 -17.35 -10.79 3.55
CA PRO A 276 -17.47 -12.18 3.10
C PRO A 276 -16.61 -12.51 1.87
N GLN A 277 -16.45 -11.57 0.94
CA GLN A 277 -15.67 -11.77 -0.29
C GLN A 277 -14.17 -11.88 0.04
N LEU A 278 -13.65 -10.97 0.86
CA LEU A 278 -12.25 -10.98 1.28
C LEU A 278 -11.86 -12.30 1.95
N SER A 279 -12.69 -12.79 2.88
CA SER A 279 -12.38 -14.04 3.58
C SER A 279 -12.23 -15.24 2.62
N ALA A 280 -12.95 -15.26 1.50
CA ALA A 280 -12.92 -16.39 0.56
C ALA A 280 -11.61 -16.50 -0.23
N GLU A 281 -10.73 -15.49 -0.19
CA GLU A 281 -9.42 -15.54 -0.85
C GLU A 281 -8.46 -16.50 -0.15
N TRP A 282 -8.46 -16.50 1.19
CA TRP A 282 -7.52 -17.27 2.00
C TRP A 282 -8.16 -18.28 2.96
N ASP A 283 -9.42 -18.13 3.38
CA ASP A 283 -10.06 -19.02 4.36
C ASP A 283 -10.37 -20.39 3.71
N PRO A 284 -9.67 -21.48 4.09
CA PRO A 284 -9.84 -22.78 3.43
C PRO A 284 -11.29 -23.32 3.49
N ALA A 285 -12.11 -22.84 4.44
CA ALA A 285 -13.52 -23.25 4.54
C ALA A 285 -14.44 -22.52 3.55
N LEU A 286 -14.00 -21.42 2.96
CA LEU A 286 -14.80 -20.57 2.06
C LEU A 286 -14.26 -20.50 0.63
N ARG A 287 -13.02 -20.95 0.41
CA ARG A 287 -12.38 -20.92 -0.89
C ARG A 287 -13.20 -21.71 -1.93
N PRO A 288 -13.43 -21.14 -3.13
CA PRO A 288 -14.06 -21.85 -4.23
C PRO A 288 -13.32 -23.14 -4.57
N PRO A 289 -14.01 -24.23 -4.99
CA PRO A 289 -13.37 -25.49 -5.35
C PRO A 289 -12.35 -25.37 -6.51
N ASP A 290 -12.51 -24.37 -7.37
CA ASP A 290 -11.68 -24.06 -8.53
C ASP A 290 -10.61 -22.99 -8.24
N ALA A 291 -10.52 -22.48 -7.02
CA ALA A 291 -9.49 -21.52 -6.64
C ALA A 291 -8.09 -22.14 -6.76
N ALA A 292 -7.12 -21.35 -7.23
CA ALA A 292 -5.72 -21.74 -7.27
C ALA A 292 -5.25 -22.28 -5.89
N PRO A 293 -4.31 -23.22 -5.80
CA PRO A 293 -3.84 -23.69 -4.50
C PRO A 293 -3.24 -22.54 -3.69
N LEU A 294 -3.45 -22.56 -2.37
CA LEU A 294 -2.73 -21.65 -1.48
C LEU A 294 -1.23 -21.93 -1.58
N PRO A 295 -0.37 -20.90 -1.58
CA PRO A 295 1.07 -21.12 -1.51
C PRO A 295 1.44 -21.65 -0.12
N GLU A 296 2.72 -22.02 0.08
CA GLU A 296 3.18 -22.52 1.39
C GLU A 296 2.94 -21.48 2.50
N MET A 297 2.21 -21.83 3.56
CA MET A 297 1.90 -20.87 4.61
C MET A 297 3.04 -20.78 5.64
N THR A 298 3.87 -19.75 5.52
CA THR A 298 4.88 -19.37 6.51
C THR A 298 4.28 -18.46 7.59
N THR A 299 4.99 -18.28 8.70
CA THR A 299 4.60 -17.32 9.75
C THR A 299 4.38 -15.92 9.17
N ALA A 300 5.27 -15.45 8.29
CA ALA A 300 5.15 -14.16 7.61
C ALA A 300 3.84 -14.03 6.83
N ARG A 301 3.52 -15.03 5.99
CA ARG A 301 2.32 -15.00 5.14
C ARG A 301 1.02 -15.06 5.93
N VAL A 302 0.98 -15.90 6.97
CA VAL A 302 -0.16 -15.94 7.89
C VAL A 302 -0.29 -14.62 8.63
N THR A 303 0.81 -14.04 9.10
CA THR A 303 0.82 -12.75 9.80
C THR A 303 0.29 -11.63 8.90
N SER A 304 0.70 -11.57 7.64
CA SER A 304 0.22 -10.55 6.68
C SER A 304 -1.30 -10.61 6.52
N ILE A 305 -1.88 -11.81 6.43
CA ILE A 305 -3.33 -12.03 6.40
C ILE A 305 -4.02 -11.63 7.72
N GLU A 306 -3.45 -11.99 8.87
CA GLU A 306 -4.00 -11.63 10.19
C GLU A 306 -4.04 -10.11 10.38
N VAL A 307 -2.94 -9.43 10.04
CA VAL A 307 -2.79 -7.97 10.01
C VAL A 307 -3.85 -7.37 9.09
N TYR A 308 -3.97 -7.87 7.86
CA TYR A 308 -4.98 -7.42 6.90
C TYR A 308 -6.40 -7.57 7.44
N ALA A 309 -6.74 -8.76 7.96
CA ALA A 309 -8.06 -9.09 8.49
C ALA A 309 -8.44 -8.23 9.71
N GLN A 310 -7.48 -7.84 10.55
CA GLN A 310 -7.73 -6.98 11.70
C GLN A 310 -7.79 -5.49 11.32
N ARG A 311 -7.01 -5.07 10.33
CA ARG A 311 -6.92 -3.69 9.85
C ARG A 311 -8.20 -3.22 9.19
N ILE A 312 -8.85 -4.04 8.37
CA ILE A 312 -10.02 -3.63 7.58
C ILE A 312 -11.21 -3.16 8.44
N PRO A 313 -11.69 -3.92 9.45
CA PRO A 313 -12.75 -3.44 10.34
C PRO A 313 -12.34 -2.21 11.15
N LEU A 314 -11.08 -2.15 11.58
CA LEU A 314 -10.55 -1.01 12.34
C LEU A 314 -10.56 0.28 11.50
N ARG A 315 -10.13 0.22 10.23
CA ARG A 315 -10.23 1.34 9.29
C ARG A 315 -11.68 1.81 9.12
N ALA A 316 -12.63 0.88 8.97
CA ALA A 316 -14.04 1.21 8.84
C ALA A 316 -14.60 1.89 10.11
N ALA A 317 -14.28 1.37 11.30
CA ALA A 317 -14.71 1.98 12.56
C ALA A 317 -14.06 3.34 12.81
N ALA A 318 -12.77 3.48 12.52
CA ALA A 318 -12.01 4.73 12.60
C ALA A 318 -12.66 5.84 11.74
N MET A 319 -12.94 5.53 10.48
CA MET A 319 -13.60 6.45 9.56
C MET A 319 -15.04 6.78 10.00
N LEU A 320 -15.80 5.79 10.47
CA LEU A 320 -17.15 6.03 11.00
C LEU A 320 -17.13 6.98 12.20
N ARG A 321 -16.14 6.84 13.09
CA ARG A 321 -15.96 7.74 14.25
C ARG A 321 -15.76 9.20 13.85
N ARG A 322 -15.14 9.45 12.69
CA ARG A 322 -14.89 10.82 12.19
C ARG A 322 -16.16 11.53 11.75
N VAL A 323 -17.17 10.79 11.30
CA VAL A 323 -18.44 11.35 10.82
C VAL A 323 -19.58 11.22 11.82
N ALA A 324 -19.44 10.35 12.83
CA ALA A 324 -20.41 10.18 13.91
C ALA A 324 -19.72 10.03 15.27
N ALA A 325 -19.99 10.96 16.19
CA ALA A 325 -19.44 10.96 17.55
C ALA A 325 -20.18 9.98 18.47
N VAL A 326 -20.11 8.68 18.16
CA VAL A 326 -20.78 7.62 18.94
C VAL A 326 -19.79 6.96 19.89
N PRO A 327 -20.07 6.94 21.22
CA PRO A 327 -19.21 6.29 22.21
C PRO A 327 -18.86 4.84 21.85
N ALA A 328 -19.85 4.06 21.38
CA ALA A 328 -19.64 2.67 20.98
C ALA A 328 -18.61 2.50 19.86
N VAL A 329 -18.50 3.43 18.90
CA VAL A 329 -17.46 3.35 17.85
C VAL A 329 -16.10 3.69 18.43
N THR A 330 -16.04 4.67 19.33
CA THR A 330 -14.78 5.03 20.02
C THR A 330 -14.26 3.84 20.83
N GLU A 331 -15.12 3.18 21.61
CA GLU A 331 -14.76 1.98 22.38
C GLU A 331 -14.27 0.84 21.48
N LEU A 332 -14.90 0.64 20.31
CA LEU A 332 -14.44 -0.36 19.33
C LEU A 332 -13.04 -0.03 18.80
N VAL A 333 -12.80 1.23 18.40
CA VAL A 333 -11.48 1.66 17.90
C VAL A 333 -10.42 1.51 18.99
N ASP A 334 -10.70 1.92 20.22
CA ASP A 334 -9.79 1.80 21.36
C ASP A 334 -9.43 0.32 21.63
N ALA A 335 -10.44 -0.55 21.73
CA ALA A 335 -10.26 -1.97 22.00
C ALA A 335 -9.51 -2.68 20.87
N TRP A 336 -9.83 -2.38 19.62
CA TRP A 336 -9.19 -2.99 18.46
C TRP A 336 -7.76 -2.49 18.26
N CYS A 337 -7.46 -1.22 18.53
CA CYS A 337 -6.08 -0.73 18.56
C CYS A 337 -5.25 -1.46 19.62
N ALA A 338 -5.78 -1.61 20.85
CA ALA A 338 -5.08 -2.33 21.92
C ALA A 338 -4.86 -3.81 21.59
N ALA A 339 -5.85 -4.47 20.97
CA ALA A 339 -5.70 -5.83 20.47
C ALA A 339 -4.66 -5.91 19.35
N TYR A 340 -4.58 -4.89 18.49
CA TYR A 340 -3.63 -4.80 17.39
C TYR A 340 -2.19 -4.68 17.92
N GLU A 341 -1.98 -3.79 18.89
CA GLU A 341 -0.71 -3.62 19.59
C GLU A 341 -0.26 -4.91 20.31
N ALA A 342 -1.19 -5.56 21.01
CA ALA A 342 -0.90 -6.78 21.75
C ALA A 342 -0.52 -7.96 20.83
N ALA A 343 -1.20 -8.09 19.69
CA ALA A 343 -1.05 -9.22 18.77
C ALA A 343 0.28 -9.20 18.00
N TYR A 344 0.68 -8.05 17.46
CA TYR A 344 1.85 -7.98 16.55
C TYR A 344 3.02 -7.18 17.12
N ARG A 345 2.87 -6.57 18.31
CA ARG A 345 3.91 -5.76 18.95
C ARG A 345 4.57 -4.76 17.98
N PRO A 346 3.76 -3.98 17.25
CA PRO A 346 4.25 -3.08 16.21
C PRO A 346 5.22 -2.04 16.80
N ARG A 347 6.39 -1.90 16.18
CA ARG A 347 7.42 -0.93 16.56
C ARG A 347 7.42 0.22 15.57
N TRP A 348 7.24 1.45 16.05
CA TRP A 348 7.32 2.63 15.18
C TRP A 348 8.69 2.71 14.50
N VAL A 349 8.69 2.84 13.17
CA VAL A 349 9.90 3.11 12.39
C VAL A 349 10.06 4.63 12.31
N PRO A 350 11.22 5.22 12.69
CA PRO A 350 11.45 6.65 12.49
C PRO A 350 11.17 7.09 11.05
N VAL A 351 10.56 8.27 10.86
CA VAL A 351 10.21 8.75 9.51
C VAL A 351 11.45 8.85 8.61
N GLU A 352 12.58 9.25 9.18
CA GLU A 352 13.88 9.28 8.50
C GLU A 352 14.31 7.91 7.96
N ASP A 353 14.10 6.84 8.73
CA ASP A 353 14.41 5.47 8.30
C ASP A 353 13.40 4.95 7.27
N GLN A 354 12.12 5.33 7.41
CA GLN A 354 11.09 5.02 6.40
C GLN A 354 11.45 5.65 5.03
N VAL A 355 11.81 6.94 5.05
CA VAL A 355 12.24 7.70 3.87
C VAL A 355 13.52 7.14 3.28
N GLU A 356 14.50 6.81 4.12
CA GLU A 356 15.78 6.27 3.66
C GLU A 356 15.61 4.89 3.02
N GLN A 357 14.84 3.99 3.63
CA GLN A 357 14.55 2.66 3.07
C GLN A 357 13.83 2.77 1.72
N GLN A 358 12.82 3.62 1.63
CA GLN A 358 12.06 3.80 0.40
C GLN A 358 12.95 4.42 -0.70
N ALA A 359 13.77 5.42 -0.39
CA ALA A 359 14.71 6.05 -1.33
C ALA A 359 15.78 5.07 -1.82
N ARG A 360 16.39 4.28 -0.93
CA ARG A 360 17.38 3.25 -1.30
C ARG A 360 16.78 2.17 -2.18
N SER A 361 15.51 1.81 -1.96
CA SER A 361 14.81 0.83 -2.79
C SER A 361 14.56 1.36 -4.20
N VAL A 362 14.13 2.63 -4.34
CA VAL A 362 14.00 3.30 -5.65
C VAL A 362 15.33 3.32 -6.40
N LEU A 363 16.41 3.75 -5.74
CA LEU A 363 17.75 3.81 -6.35
C LEU A 363 18.27 2.42 -6.71
N ALA A 364 18.02 1.40 -5.87
CA ALA A 364 18.40 0.02 -6.16
C ALA A 364 17.74 -0.48 -7.44
N VAL A 365 16.42 -0.30 -7.60
CA VAL A 365 15.72 -0.68 -8.83
C VAL A 365 16.27 0.07 -10.04
N TYR A 366 16.47 1.38 -9.92
CA TYR A 366 17.02 2.21 -11.00
C TYR A 366 18.40 1.74 -11.46
N GLU A 367 19.32 1.54 -10.52
CA GLU A 367 20.70 1.17 -10.81
C GLU A 367 20.79 -0.23 -11.44
N GLU A 368 20.01 -1.20 -10.96
CA GLU A 368 19.94 -2.54 -11.55
C GLU A 368 19.31 -2.56 -12.95
N LEU A 369 18.42 -1.61 -13.27
CA LEU A 369 17.89 -1.45 -14.62
C LEU A 369 18.88 -0.78 -15.58
N CYS A 370 19.87 -0.07 -15.06
CA CYS A 370 20.86 0.66 -15.86
C CYS A 370 22.20 -0.07 -16.00
N ALA A 371 22.46 -1.09 -15.17
CA ALA A 371 23.60 -1.99 -15.26
C ALA A 371 23.51 -2.91 -16.48
#